data_AF-A0A1S9DCC6-F1
#
_entry.id   AF-A0A1S9DCC6-F1
#
_cell.length_a   1.000
_cell.length_b   1.000
_cell.length_c   1.000
_cell.angle_alpha   90.00
_cell.angle_beta   90.00
_cell.angle_gamma   90.00
#
_symmetry.space_group_name_H-M   'P 1'
#
loop_
_entity.id
_entity.type
_entity.pdbx_description
1 polymer ?
#
loop_
_entity_poly.entity_id
_entity_poly.type
_entity_poly.pdbx_seq_one_letter_code
_entity_poly.pdbx_strand_id
1 'polypeptide(L)'
;MPALQAAAHQMRRGATLLWPVFEKGVQLPGKPDVQEDRSHSSEDGTDGFTQSESVMAIQYSRELASCVDPTSPETSMNTNEEQIRNRHDITPQSCEFDGMINDGCSSSSCLLPDGFLNGLVTEDIRNGGEDIMDSLLENSILQSEFLCPLFKPIDDKAIVLSTHYFSHVCTINSCFDSHLNPFRSVIANLMNSSQLIFHLVMMTAATHLGHQQNEMLSVARQHRHDAISYLIENRNVTDKGRFEAMLGSILLGITSAWRDSSALGITHIHTARALFQESIARPEASNDPQSTSFLVGIMAYWEAMVAIVTTQSPRSLEYLIPFCKQENHDTLVYPNPWTGASTTIFIYAAEVSTLCRQNRLTKHLSTSLASTEVCENIFHEQLTKAGELEAKVLQYSPPVSGCIKDPDDRFTPVSHLQCLAQIYRFSVLVQLYLTFPDLLQKSNTTMSTLDTDLSNETSQRSLNEIIVGLAVNILNLISSVPESSGIKVLLTVPLIIAGSALQKVENHNQDIGNLHLTNPFSIEKAILSVHSSDFMILHWRSLVRQKLKVLHEFVRLDPVPRALQILEAVWLRADLCVSNRTNTSTQVFIHWLDVMNEERLESIFG
;
A
#
# COMPACT_ATOMS: atom_id res chain seq x y z
N MET A 1 29.62 -27.66 -8.35
CA MET A 1 28.49 -27.75 -9.30
C MET A 1 27.29 -28.57 -8.81
N PRO A 2 27.40 -29.85 -8.38
CA PRO A 2 26.22 -30.69 -8.12
C PRO A 2 25.17 -30.09 -7.16
N ALA A 3 25.61 -29.41 -6.10
CA ALA A 3 24.72 -28.81 -5.10
C ALA A 3 23.80 -27.69 -5.65
N LEU A 4 24.24 -26.92 -6.65
CA LEU A 4 23.42 -25.86 -7.26
C LEU A 4 22.35 -26.44 -8.20
N GLN A 5 22.69 -27.50 -8.94
CA GLN A 5 21.68 -28.27 -9.67
C GLN A 5 20.71 -28.95 -8.70
N ALA A 6 21.17 -29.50 -7.57
CA ALA A 6 20.28 -30.06 -6.56
C ALA A 6 19.30 -29.02 -6.00
N ALA A 7 19.77 -27.82 -5.62
CA ALA A 7 18.91 -26.74 -5.14
C ALA A 7 17.85 -26.32 -6.18
N ALA A 8 18.25 -26.08 -7.44
CA ALA A 8 17.32 -25.75 -8.52
C ALA A 8 16.34 -26.88 -8.83
N HIS A 9 16.78 -28.14 -8.76
CA HIS A 9 15.93 -29.30 -9.03
C HIS A 9 14.99 -29.65 -7.86
N GLN A 10 15.34 -29.24 -6.63
CA GLN A 10 14.51 -29.35 -5.43
C GLN A 10 13.45 -28.24 -5.40
N MET A 11 13.79 -27.00 -5.78
CA MET A 11 12.80 -25.94 -6.06
C MET A 11 11.79 -26.36 -7.15
N ARG A 12 12.26 -26.96 -8.25
CA ARG A 12 11.40 -27.52 -9.32
C ARG A 12 10.44 -28.63 -8.87
N ARG A 13 10.62 -29.24 -7.70
CA ARG A 13 9.72 -30.27 -7.15
C ARG A 13 8.71 -29.73 -6.13
N GLY A 14 8.84 -28.49 -5.68
CA GLY A 14 7.86 -27.82 -4.81
C GLY A 14 7.00 -26.78 -5.52
N ALA A 15 7.50 -26.15 -6.59
CA ALA A 15 6.84 -25.03 -7.26
C ALA A 15 6.32 -25.40 -8.66
N THR A 16 5.12 -25.97 -8.75
CA THR A 16 4.34 -26.10 -10.00
C THR A 16 3.00 -25.36 -9.89
N LEU A 17 3.05 -24.13 -9.37
CA LEU A 17 1.98 -23.14 -9.57
C LEU A 17 2.10 -22.62 -11.02
N LEU A 18 1.44 -23.32 -11.95
CA LEU A 18 1.31 -22.88 -13.34
C LEU A 18 0.38 -21.66 -13.40
N TRP A 19 0.97 -20.48 -13.59
CA TRP A 19 0.25 -19.24 -13.86
C TRP A 19 -0.39 -19.31 -15.27
N PRO A 20 -1.72 -19.32 -15.44
CA PRO A 20 -2.37 -19.58 -16.74
C PRO A 20 -2.07 -18.53 -17.83
N VAL A 21 -1.57 -17.35 -17.44
CA VAL A 21 -1.13 -16.28 -18.34
C VAL A 21 0.00 -16.73 -19.28
N PHE A 22 0.76 -17.78 -18.93
CA PHE A 22 1.97 -18.18 -19.66
C PHE A 22 1.80 -19.32 -20.68
N GLU A 23 0.62 -19.97 -20.80
CA GLU A 23 0.46 -21.14 -21.69
C GLU A 23 -0.01 -20.82 -23.13
N LYS A 24 -0.68 -19.69 -23.38
CA LYS A 24 -1.12 -19.27 -24.74
C LYS A 24 0.08 -18.79 -25.60
N GLY A 25 1.00 -19.68 -25.96
CA GLY A 25 2.17 -19.31 -26.77
C GLY A 25 3.01 -20.43 -27.42
N VAL A 26 2.85 -21.71 -27.06
CA VAL A 26 3.73 -22.78 -27.57
C VAL A 26 2.92 -23.97 -28.11
N GLN A 27 2.59 -23.94 -29.40
CA GLN A 27 2.23 -25.15 -30.15
C GLN A 27 3.51 -25.86 -30.60
N LEU A 28 3.87 -26.95 -29.91
CA LEU A 28 4.89 -27.89 -30.38
C LEU A 28 4.30 -28.73 -31.54
N PRO A 29 5.05 -28.96 -32.64
CA PRO A 29 4.56 -29.76 -33.76
C PRO A 29 4.44 -31.23 -33.34
N GLY A 30 3.31 -31.85 -33.69
CA GLY A 30 3.00 -33.23 -33.29
C GLY A 30 3.93 -34.27 -33.91
N LYS A 31 4.02 -35.43 -33.25
CA LYS A 31 4.57 -36.67 -33.80
C LYS A 31 3.52 -37.79 -33.67
N PRO A 32 3.54 -38.79 -34.58
CA PRO A 32 2.40 -39.65 -34.84
C PRO A 32 2.25 -40.79 -33.82
N ASP A 33 1.05 -41.37 -33.82
CA ASP A 33 0.71 -42.59 -33.10
C ASP A 33 1.58 -43.78 -33.49
N VAL A 34 1.91 -44.62 -32.50
CA VAL A 34 2.24 -46.04 -32.68
C VAL A 34 1.45 -46.82 -31.63
N GLN A 35 0.82 -47.90 -32.07
CA GLN A 35 -0.14 -48.70 -31.30
C GLN A 35 0.48 -50.05 -30.90
N GLU A 36 -0.07 -50.68 -29.86
CA GLU A 36 0.26 -52.02 -29.34
C GLU A 36 1.67 -52.17 -28.68
N ASP A 37 1.91 -53.13 -27.78
CA ASP A 37 1.14 -54.35 -27.49
C ASP A 37 1.03 -54.70 -25.98
N ARG A 38 0.23 -55.71 -25.64
CA ARG A 38 -0.01 -56.27 -24.29
C ARG A 38 0.96 -57.41 -23.94
N SER A 39 1.23 -57.62 -22.65
CA SER A 39 1.46 -58.98 -22.09
C SER A 39 1.30 -59.00 -20.55
N HIS A 40 1.17 -60.20 -19.97
CA HIS A 40 0.76 -60.43 -18.56
C HIS A 40 1.87 -61.03 -17.67
N SER A 41 1.89 -60.62 -16.40
CA SER A 41 2.13 -61.44 -15.18
C SER A 41 1.89 -60.53 -13.95
N SER A 42 1.11 -60.86 -12.89
CA SER A 42 1.20 -61.98 -11.92
C SER A 42 2.56 -62.02 -11.20
N GLU A 43 2.69 -62.14 -9.87
CA GLU A 43 1.84 -62.64 -8.77
C GLU A 43 1.91 -61.67 -7.55
N ASP A 44 0.87 -61.45 -6.72
CA ASP A 44 0.45 -62.20 -5.50
C ASP A 44 1.43 -62.09 -4.29
N GLY A 45 1.05 -61.78 -3.04
CA GLY A 45 -0.27 -61.48 -2.46
C GLY A 45 -0.21 -60.93 -1.00
N THR A 46 -1.38 -60.89 -0.33
CA THR A 46 -1.72 -61.03 1.13
C THR A 46 -0.60 -61.06 2.19
N ASP A 47 -0.71 -60.63 3.48
CA ASP A 47 -1.75 -60.06 4.38
C ASP A 47 -1.03 -59.49 5.65
N GLY A 48 -1.61 -58.96 6.75
CA GLY A 48 -2.98 -58.77 7.25
C GLY A 48 -2.95 -58.43 8.79
N PHE A 49 -4.12 -58.19 9.44
CA PHE A 49 -4.31 -57.86 10.90
C PHE A 49 -3.74 -56.48 11.36
N THR A 50 -4.43 -55.53 12.03
CA THR A 50 -5.27 -55.48 13.27
C THR A 50 -4.47 -55.71 14.57
N GLN A 51 -4.66 -54.98 15.68
CA GLN A 51 -5.92 -54.55 16.33
C GLN A 51 -5.75 -53.27 17.21
N SER A 52 -6.88 -52.72 17.73
CA SER A 52 -7.18 -52.10 19.06
C SER A 52 -6.02 -51.73 20.04
N GLU A 53 -6.08 -50.73 20.95
CA GLU A 53 -7.15 -49.80 21.45
C GLU A 53 -6.52 -48.71 22.38
N SER A 54 -7.18 -47.79 23.12
CA SER A 54 -8.61 -47.50 23.44
C SER A 54 -8.85 -46.04 23.90
N VAL A 55 -10.10 -45.56 23.70
CA VAL A 55 -10.99 -44.76 24.59
C VAL A 55 -10.41 -43.70 25.56
N MET A 56 -10.87 -42.45 25.39
CA MET A 56 -11.50 -41.66 26.47
C MET A 56 -12.42 -40.58 25.86
N ALA A 57 -13.61 -40.38 26.43
CA ALA A 57 -14.62 -39.45 25.89
C ALA A 57 -15.33 -38.68 27.01
N ILE A 58 -15.68 -37.42 26.74
CA ILE A 58 -16.59 -36.61 27.57
C ILE A 58 -17.61 -35.95 26.63
N GLN A 59 -18.89 -36.08 26.97
CA GLN A 59 -20.05 -35.49 26.28
C GLN A 59 -20.66 -34.33 27.11
N TYR A 60 -21.86 -33.91 26.71
CA TYR A 60 -22.71 -32.79 27.21
C TYR A 60 -22.46 -31.44 26.53
N SER A 61 -23.48 -30.77 25.96
CA SER A 61 -24.83 -31.27 25.63
C SER A 61 -25.50 -30.45 24.51
N ARG A 62 -26.66 -30.91 24.02
CA ARG A 62 -27.45 -30.30 22.95
C ARG A 62 -28.90 -30.14 23.41
N GLU A 63 -29.48 -28.96 23.25
CA GLU A 63 -30.92 -28.73 23.40
C GLU A 63 -31.58 -28.33 22.06
N LEU A 64 -32.91 -28.43 22.02
CA LEU A 64 -33.73 -28.44 20.80
C LEU A 64 -35.09 -27.78 21.04
N ALA A 65 -35.43 -26.76 20.26
CA ALA A 65 -36.80 -26.29 19.95
C ALA A 65 -36.73 -25.15 18.91
N SER A 66 -37.73 -24.88 18.07
CA SER A 66 -38.77 -25.72 17.46
C SER A 66 -39.45 -24.92 16.33
N CYS A 67 -39.89 -25.55 15.25
CA CYS A 67 -40.47 -24.88 14.09
C CYS A 67 -41.83 -24.21 14.36
N VAL A 68 -42.07 -23.02 13.77
CA VAL A 68 -43.41 -22.57 13.35
C VAL A 68 -43.28 -21.84 12.02
N ASP A 69 -43.98 -22.36 11.00
CA ASP A 69 -44.42 -21.68 9.78
C ASP A 69 -45.94 -21.52 9.91
N PRO A 70 -46.64 -20.53 9.27
CA PRO A 70 -47.24 -20.90 7.98
C PRO A 70 -47.63 -19.78 6.98
N THR A 71 -47.86 -20.23 5.74
CA THR A 71 -48.84 -19.74 4.72
C THR A 71 -48.68 -18.37 4.04
N SER A 72 -48.53 -18.45 2.71
CA SER A 72 -49.01 -17.46 1.72
C SER A 72 -50.52 -17.61 1.44
N PRO A 73 -51.10 -16.73 0.60
CA PRO A 73 -51.64 -17.25 -0.68
C PRO A 73 -51.40 -16.34 -1.91
N GLU A 74 -51.73 -16.87 -3.10
CA GLU A 74 -51.63 -16.25 -4.44
C GLU A 74 -52.72 -15.17 -4.67
N THR A 75 -52.54 -14.12 -5.48
CA THR A 75 -52.89 -14.01 -6.93
C THR A 75 -52.64 -12.55 -7.45
N SER A 76 -52.73 -12.12 -8.73
CA SER A 76 -53.04 -12.74 -10.05
C SER A 76 -52.26 -12.06 -11.23
N MET A 77 -52.94 -11.35 -12.16
CA MET A 77 -52.43 -10.64 -13.36
C MET A 77 -53.34 -9.44 -13.72
N ASN A 78 -52.78 -8.45 -14.44
CA ASN A 78 -53.34 -7.57 -15.51
C ASN A 78 -52.56 -6.22 -15.51
N THR A 79 -51.91 -5.65 -16.54
CA THR A 79 -52.06 -5.48 -18.03
C THR A 79 -52.71 -4.15 -18.46
N ASN A 80 -52.09 -3.50 -19.47
CA ASN A 80 -52.46 -2.29 -20.24
C ASN A 80 -52.20 -0.95 -19.50
N GLU A 81 -51.65 0.14 -20.07
CA GLU A 81 -51.49 0.73 -21.44
C GLU A 81 -52.43 1.91 -21.73
N GLU A 82 -51.85 3.12 -21.85
CA GLU A 82 -52.16 4.27 -22.75
C GLU A 82 -51.12 5.37 -22.41
N GLN A 83 -50.25 5.96 -23.25
CA GLN A 83 -50.23 6.44 -24.65
C GLN A 83 -50.67 7.92 -24.87
N ILE A 84 -50.14 8.52 -25.95
CA ILE A 84 -50.49 9.81 -26.61
C ILE A 84 -49.93 11.11 -25.94
N ARG A 85 -49.44 12.15 -26.66
CA ARG A 85 -48.66 12.29 -27.93
C ARG A 85 -48.26 13.77 -28.18
N ASN A 86 -47.31 13.99 -29.11
CA ASN A 86 -46.95 15.27 -29.78
C ASN A 86 -46.24 16.34 -28.92
N ARG A 87 -45.17 17.07 -29.32
CA ARG A 87 -44.51 17.41 -30.62
C ARG A 87 -45.13 18.57 -31.40
N HIS A 88 -44.47 19.75 -31.41
CA HIS A 88 -43.78 20.26 -32.59
C HIS A 88 -42.90 21.51 -32.33
N ASP A 89 -42.05 21.79 -33.32
CA ASP A 89 -40.95 22.76 -33.39
C ASP A 89 -41.43 24.16 -33.83
N ILE A 90 -40.59 25.20 -33.66
CA ILE A 90 -40.34 26.29 -34.63
C ILE A 90 -39.21 27.23 -34.13
N THR A 91 -38.31 27.61 -35.03
CA THR A 91 -37.39 28.76 -34.96
C THR A 91 -37.58 29.58 -36.25
N PRO A 92 -37.37 30.91 -36.29
CA PRO A 92 -36.01 31.48 -36.43
C PRO A 92 -35.75 32.92 -35.89
N GLN A 93 -34.46 33.30 -35.78
CA GLN A 93 -33.88 34.65 -36.01
C GLN A 93 -34.36 35.88 -35.18
N SER A 94 -33.56 36.93 -34.90
CA SER A 94 -32.14 37.26 -35.17
C SER A 94 -31.66 38.46 -34.32
N CYS A 95 -30.34 38.69 -34.25
CA CYS A 95 -29.68 39.94 -33.81
C CYS A 95 -29.74 40.29 -32.29
N GLU A 96 -28.73 40.91 -31.66
CA GLU A 96 -27.28 41.06 -31.96
C GLU A 96 -26.52 41.57 -30.71
N PHE A 97 -25.18 41.57 -30.74
CA PHE A 97 -24.23 41.98 -29.69
C PHE A 97 -24.27 41.19 -28.35
N ASP A 98 -23.20 41.00 -27.58
CA ASP A 98 -21.72 40.86 -27.72
C ASP A 98 -21.19 40.90 -26.25
N GLY A 99 -20.04 40.29 -25.96
CA GLY A 99 -19.44 40.29 -24.62
C GLY A 99 -19.17 38.88 -24.07
N MET A 100 -17.88 38.50 -24.02
CA MET A 100 -17.42 37.18 -23.59
C MET A 100 -17.42 37.02 -22.06
N ILE A 101 -18.04 35.94 -21.55
CA ILE A 101 -17.36 34.86 -20.82
C ILE A 101 -18.07 33.56 -21.21
N ASN A 102 -17.35 32.48 -21.51
CA ASN A 102 -17.94 31.20 -21.93
C ASN A 102 -17.66 30.08 -20.92
N ASP A 103 -18.72 29.43 -20.45
CA ASP A 103 -18.63 28.16 -19.70
C ASP A 103 -18.07 27.03 -20.58
N GLY A 104 -17.52 25.99 -19.96
CA GLY A 104 -16.78 24.96 -20.70
C GLY A 104 -16.51 23.64 -19.98
N CYS A 105 -17.33 23.23 -19.01
CA CYS A 105 -17.21 21.88 -18.46
C CYS A 105 -17.69 20.84 -19.49
N SER A 106 -16.78 20.04 -20.05
CA SER A 106 -17.14 18.91 -20.91
C SER A 106 -16.07 17.83 -20.97
N SER A 107 -16.54 16.60 -21.11
CA SER A 107 -15.79 15.36 -21.30
C SER A 107 -14.57 15.51 -22.20
N SER A 108 -13.39 15.16 -21.69
CA SER A 108 -12.16 14.98 -22.49
C SER A 108 -11.67 13.54 -22.35
N SER A 109 -11.80 12.78 -23.43
CA SER A 109 -11.40 11.36 -23.50
C SER A 109 -9.88 11.22 -23.36
N CYS A 110 -9.43 10.25 -22.57
CA CYS A 110 -8.01 10.05 -22.30
C CYS A 110 -7.24 9.53 -23.53
N LEU A 111 -6.68 10.45 -24.32
CA LEU A 111 -5.63 10.17 -25.30
C LEU A 111 -4.28 10.58 -24.72
N LEU A 112 -3.33 9.65 -24.65
CA LEU A 112 -1.98 9.86 -24.11
C LEU A 112 -1.15 10.73 -25.06
N PRO A 113 -0.61 11.89 -24.63
CA PRO A 113 0.33 12.68 -25.43
C PRO A 113 1.76 12.12 -25.32
N ASP A 114 2.56 12.27 -26.39
CA ASP A 114 3.96 11.79 -26.45
C ASP A 114 4.88 12.36 -25.36
N GLY A 115 4.50 13.48 -24.72
CA GLY A 115 5.25 14.12 -23.64
C GLY A 115 5.56 13.22 -22.43
N PHE A 116 4.81 12.13 -22.22
CA PHE A 116 5.09 11.16 -21.14
C PHE A 116 6.45 10.47 -21.29
N LEU A 117 6.92 10.21 -22.52
CA LEU A 117 8.22 9.57 -22.77
C LEU A 117 9.38 10.46 -22.30
N ASN A 118 9.29 11.76 -22.57
CA ASN A 118 10.28 12.74 -22.11
C ASN A 118 10.27 12.85 -20.57
N GLY A 119 9.14 12.63 -19.91
CA GLY A 119 9.03 12.62 -18.45
C GLY A 119 9.93 11.56 -17.80
N LEU A 120 9.76 10.28 -18.18
CA LEU A 120 10.56 9.15 -17.67
C LEU A 120 12.07 9.40 -17.83
N VAL A 121 12.48 9.98 -18.96
CA VAL A 121 13.89 10.27 -19.25
C VAL A 121 14.40 11.50 -18.49
N THR A 122 13.57 12.53 -18.28
CA THR A 122 14.01 13.77 -17.60
C THR A 122 14.00 13.69 -16.08
N GLU A 123 13.17 12.85 -15.45
CA GLU A 123 13.23 12.62 -13.98
C GLU A 123 14.59 11.99 -13.59
N ASP A 124 15.06 10.98 -14.33
CA ASP A 124 16.37 10.35 -14.08
C ASP A 124 17.57 11.22 -14.54
N ILE A 125 17.50 11.94 -15.67
CA ILE A 125 18.59 12.86 -16.10
C ILE A 125 18.81 13.98 -15.06
N ARG A 126 17.74 14.52 -14.47
CA ARG A 126 17.85 15.62 -13.49
C ARG A 126 18.60 15.22 -12.21
N ASN A 127 18.65 13.93 -11.91
CA ASN A 127 19.37 13.36 -10.76
C ASN A 127 20.79 12.89 -11.14
N GLY A 128 21.24 13.16 -12.38
CA GLY A 128 22.58 12.91 -12.90
C GLY A 128 23.47 14.16 -12.93
N GLY A 129 23.58 14.87 -11.80
CA GLY A 129 24.45 16.05 -11.69
C GLY A 129 25.95 15.71 -11.81
N GLU A 130 26.65 16.43 -12.69
CA GLU A 130 28.13 16.49 -12.81
C GLU A 130 28.87 15.14 -12.98
N ASP A 131 28.60 14.43 -14.09
CA ASP A 131 29.53 13.41 -14.67
C ASP A 131 29.31 13.15 -16.19
N ILE A 132 28.35 13.83 -16.83
CA ILE A 132 27.80 13.40 -18.14
C ILE A 132 28.65 13.82 -19.36
N MET A 133 29.54 14.83 -19.25
CA MET A 133 30.27 15.38 -20.41
C MET A 133 31.40 14.48 -20.94
N ASP A 134 32.14 13.78 -20.07
CA ASP A 134 33.39 13.10 -20.44
C ASP A 134 33.20 11.68 -20.99
N SER A 135 31.98 11.13 -20.91
CA SER A 135 31.66 9.75 -21.36
C SER A 135 30.98 9.67 -22.74
N LEU A 136 30.54 10.79 -23.31
CA LEU A 136 29.66 10.81 -24.49
C LEU A 136 30.37 10.82 -25.86
N LEU A 137 31.71 10.82 -25.93
CA LEU A 137 32.43 11.05 -27.19
C LEU A 137 33.18 9.85 -27.80
N GLU A 138 33.29 8.71 -27.11
CA GLU A 138 34.21 7.63 -27.53
C GLU A 138 33.55 6.34 -28.07
N ASN A 139 32.22 6.22 -28.05
CA ASN A 139 31.51 5.04 -28.57
C ASN A 139 30.44 5.40 -29.63
N SER A 140 30.91 5.64 -30.85
CA SER A 140 30.08 5.64 -32.05
C SER A 140 30.87 5.01 -33.20
N ILE A 141 30.14 4.48 -34.21
CA ILE A 141 30.64 3.79 -35.43
C ILE A 141 30.89 2.27 -35.27
N LEU A 142 29.90 1.48 -35.73
CA LEU A 142 29.94 0.05 -36.11
C LEU A 142 30.09 -0.98 -34.97
N GLN A 143 29.30 -2.05 -34.87
CA GLN A 143 28.55 -2.79 -35.91
C GLN A 143 27.11 -3.16 -35.51
N SER A 144 26.29 -3.52 -36.50
CA SER A 144 24.91 -4.01 -36.34
C SER A 144 24.84 -5.51 -36.62
N GLU A 145 24.58 -6.34 -35.59
CA GLU A 145 24.02 -7.69 -35.74
C GLU A 145 22.89 -7.92 -34.72
N PHE A 146 21.64 -7.90 -35.20
CA PHE A 146 20.47 -8.28 -34.42
C PHE A 146 20.38 -9.81 -34.29
N LEU A 147 21.01 -10.38 -33.27
CA LEU A 147 20.85 -11.77 -32.87
C LEU A 147 20.41 -11.86 -31.40
N CYS A 148 19.35 -12.63 -31.15
CA CYS A 148 18.74 -12.76 -29.82
C CYS A 148 19.73 -13.41 -28.82
N PRO A 149 20.14 -12.72 -27.73
CA PRO A 149 21.17 -13.20 -26.82
C PRO A 149 20.60 -14.17 -25.76
N LEU A 150 19.87 -15.21 -26.18
CA LEU A 150 19.18 -16.13 -25.26
C LEU A 150 20.15 -16.96 -24.37
N PHE A 151 21.43 -17.05 -24.76
CA PHE A 151 22.50 -17.65 -23.96
C PHE A 151 23.83 -16.88 -24.14
N LYS A 152 23.96 -15.72 -23.50
CA LYS A 152 25.30 -15.30 -23.02
C LYS A 152 25.67 -16.15 -21.80
N PRO A 153 26.94 -16.56 -21.60
CA PRO A 153 27.35 -17.12 -20.33
C PRO A 153 27.10 -16.09 -19.22
N ILE A 154 26.54 -16.54 -18.09
CA ILE A 154 26.21 -15.66 -16.97
C ILE A 154 27.53 -15.15 -16.37
N ASP A 155 27.75 -13.84 -16.40
CA ASP A 155 28.87 -13.18 -15.72
C ASP A 155 28.86 -13.52 -14.23
N ASP A 156 30.03 -13.73 -13.63
CA ASP A 156 30.18 -13.95 -12.19
C ASP A 156 29.48 -12.83 -11.39
N LYS A 157 29.49 -11.58 -11.89
CA LYS A 157 28.72 -10.47 -11.30
C LYS A 157 27.22 -10.73 -11.33
N ALA A 158 26.66 -11.22 -12.43
CA ALA A 158 25.23 -11.52 -12.53
C ALA A 158 24.83 -12.72 -11.65
N ILE A 159 25.72 -13.70 -11.42
CA ILE A 159 25.52 -14.75 -10.42
C ILE A 159 25.48 -14.15 -9.01
N VAL A 160 26.44 -13.29 -8.65
CA VAL A 160 26.49 -12.62 -7.34
C VAL A 160 25.24 -11.74 -7.11
N LEU A 161 24.85 -10.92 -8.08
CA LEU A 161 23.71 -10.01 -7.98
C LEU A 161 22.37 -10.76 -7.88
N SER A 162 22.11 -11.76 -8.73
CA SER A 162 20.90 -12.59 -8.61
C SER A 162 20.86 -13.38 -7.31
N THR A 163 22.00 -13.92 -6.86
CA THR A 163 22.11 -14.58 -5.54
C THR A 163 21.79 -13.60 -4.41
N HIS A 164 22.31 -12.37 -4.45
CA HIS A 164 22.01 -11.33 -3.46
C HIS A 164 20.54 -10.91 -3.48
N TYR A 165 19.93 -10.78 -4.65
CA TYR A 165 18.51 -10.48 -4.80
C TYR A 165 17.64 -11.50 -4.04
N PHE A 166 17.81 -12.79 -4.35
CA PHE A 166 17.04 -13.86 -3.72
C PHE A 166 17.50 -14.19 -2.29
N SER A 167 18.62 -13.66 -1.79
CA SER A 167 19.08 -13.89 -0.41
C SER A 167 18.73 -12.76 0.56
N HIS A 168 18.55 -11.53 0.05
CA HIS A 168 18.36 -10.34 0.90
C HIS A 168 17.26 -9.40 0.39
N VAL A 169 17.23 -9.10 -0.92
CA VAL A 169 16.29 -8.11 -1.49
C VAL A 169 14.84 -8.58 -1.36
N CYS A 170 14.54 -9.84 -1.65
CA CYS A 170 13.19 -10.40 -1.44
C CYS A 170 12.70 -10.29 0.01
N THR A 171 13.63 -10.38 0.98
CA THR A 171 13.36 -10.41 2.42
C THR A 171 13.13 -9.02 3.02
N ILE A 172 13.67 -7.96 2.40
CA ILE A 172 13.39 -6.57 2.79
C ILE A 172 12.20 -5.97 2.01
N ASN A 173 11.90 -6.52 0.82
CA ASN A 173 10.84 -6.04 -0.09
C ASN A 173 9.53 -6.84 0.05
N SER A 174 9.33 -7.61 1.12
CA SER A 174 8.11 -8.41 1.35
C SER A 174 7.86 -8.62 2.84
N CYS A 175 6.59 -8.54 3.26
CA CYS A 175 6.21 -8.85 4.64
C CYS A 175 6.23 -10.34 5.00
N PHE A 176 6.38 -11.25 4.03
CA PHE A 176 6.63 -12.68 4.23
C PHE A 176 7.59 -13.22 3.16
N ASP A 177 8.45 -14.18 3.51
CA ASP A 177 9.57 -14.58 2.63
C ASP A 177 9.70 -16.09 2.34
N SER A 178 8.55 -16.76 2.21
CA SER A 178 8.42 -18.18 1.84
C SER A 178 8.54 -18.42 0.31
N HIS A 179 8.33 -19.67 -0.11
CA HIS A 179 8.19 -20.02 -1.52
C HIS A 179 6.96 -19.37 -2.21
N LEU A 180 5.98 -18.90 -1.43
CA LEU A 180 4.79 -18.21 -1.93
C LEU A 180 5.02 -16.72 -2.23
N ASN A 181 6.13 -16.11 -1.76
CA ASN A 181 6.49 -14.73 -2.05
C ASN A 181 6.62 -14.51 -3.58
N PRO A 182 5.76 -13.71 -4.24
CA PRO A 182 5.84 -13.45 -5.68
C PRO A 182 7.15 -12.77 -6.11
N PHE A 183 7.78 -11.96 -5.25
CA PHE A 183 9.10 -11.39 -5.51
C PHE A 183 10.22 -12.43 -5.51
N ARG A 184 9.96 -13.65 -5.04
CA ARG A 184 10.79 -14.83 -5.31
C ARG A 184 10.30 -15.57 -6.56
N SER A 185 9.08 -16.10 -6.50
CA SER A 185 8.59 -17.11 -7.46
C SER A 185 8.30 -16.54 -8.85
N VAL A 186 7.56 -15.44 -8.95
CA VAL A 186 7.22 -14.79 -10.23
C VAL A 186 8.47 -14.15 -10.83
N ILE A 187 9.29 -13.47 -10.03
CA ILE A 187 10.53 -12.83 -10.51
C ILE A 187 11.55 -13.87 -11.00
N ALA A 188 11.77 -14.98 -10.29
CA ALA A 188 12.68 -16.04 -10.76
C ALA A 188 12.22 -16.67 -12.09
N ASN A 189 10.91 -16.86 -12.28
CA ASN A 189 10.37 -17.35 -13.54
C ASN A 189 10.56 -16.34 -14.69
N LEU A 190 10.30 -15.05 -14.44
CA LEU A 190 10.40 -14.00 -15.45
C LEU A 190 11.85 -13.60 -15.79
N MET A 191 12.77 -13.63 -14.83
CA MET A 191 14.20 -13.31 -15.03
C MET A 191 14.86 -14.16 -16.14
N ASN A 192 14.35 -15.38 -16.37
CA ASN A 192 14.82 -16.30 -17.42
C ASN A 192 14.18 -16.04 -18.80
N SER A 193 13.21 -15.14 -18.93
CA SER A 193 12.45 -14.92 -20.17
C SER A 193 12.02 -13.47 -20.45
N SER A 194 12.48 -12.52 -19.64
CA SER A 194 12.21 -11.08 -19.76
C SER A 194 13.49 -10.30 -19.46
N GLN A 195 13.96 -9.55 -20.46
CA GLN A 195 15.16 -8.73 -20.33
C GLN A 195 14.94 -7.61 -19.29
N LEU A 196 13.73 -7.02 -19.26
CA LEU A 196 13.31 -6.03 -18.26
C LEU A 196 13.51 -6.57 -16.84
N ILE A 197 12.91 -7.71 -16.51
CA ILE A 197 13.00 -8.29 -15.16
C ILE A 197 14.43 -8.70 -14.82
N PHE A 198 15.23 -9.16 -15.80
CA PHE A 198 16.66 -9.40 -15.62
C PHE A 198 17.41 -8.13 -15.18
N HIS A 199 17.31 -7.02 -15.94
CA HIS A 199 17.99 -5.78 -15.55
C HIS A 199 17.49 -5.24 -14.20
N LEU A 200 16.20 -5.40 -13.87
CA LEU A 200 15.66 -4.97 -12.58
C LEU A 200 16.18 -5.78 -11.38
N VAL A 201 16.36 -7.09 -11.52
CA VAL A 201 17.01 -7.94 -10.50
C VAL A 201 18.45 -7.48 -10.27
N MET A 202 19.19 -7.23 -11.35
CA MET A 202 20.59 -6.75 -11.24
C MET A 202 20.66 -5.34 -10.63
N MET A 203 19.81 -4.42 -11.09
CA MET A 203 19.70 -3.04 -10.58
C MET A 203 19.41 -3.02 -9.08
N THR A 204 18.34 -3.70 -8.63
CA THR A 204 17.91 -3.65 -7.22
C THR A 204 18.93 -4.31 -6.29
N ALA A 205 19.57 -5.41 -6.70
CA ALA A 205 20.67 -6.02 -5.96
C ALA A 205 21.90 -5.11 -5.89
N ALA A 206 22.30 -4.49 -7.00
CA ALA A 206 23.45 -3.60 -7.07
C ALA A 206 23.23 -2.30 -6.27
N THR A 207 22.02 -1.72 -6.32
CA THR A 207 21.61 -0.58 -5.48
C THR A 207 21.76 -0.91 -4.00
N HIS A 208 21.21 -2.04 -3.55
CA HIS A 208 21.32 -2.45 -2.14
C HIS A 208 22.79 -2.68 -1.72
N LEU A 209 23.59 -3.34 -2.56
CA LEU A 209 25.02 -3.57 -2.30
C LEU A 209 25.87 -2.29 -2.39
N GLY A 210 25.38 -1.23 -3.05
CA GLY A 210 26.05 0.06 -3.17
C GLY A 210 26.49 0.68 -1.84
N HIS A 211 25.68 0.49 -0.79
CA HIS A 211 25.98 0.91 0.59
C HIS A 211 27.23 0.24 1.20
N GLN A 212 27.73 -0.85 0.61
CA GLN A 212 28.95 -1.55 1.03
C GLN A 212 30.06 -1.52 -0.03
N GLN A 213 29.71 -1.29 -1.30
CA GLN A 213 30.61 -1.41 -2.45
C GLN A 213 30.28 -0.32 -3.48
N ASN A 214 31.03 0.79 -3.47
CA ASN A 214 30.79 1.92 -4.38
C ASN A 214 30.82 1.52 -5.88
N GLU A 215 31.58 0.49 -6.25
CA GLU A 215 31.60 -0.08 -7.61
C GLU A 215 30.23 -0.60 -8.08
N MET A 216 29.36 -1.05 -7.16
CA MET A 216 28.01 -1.50 -7.51
C MET A 216 27.09 -0.34 -7.91
N LEU A 217 27.44 0.91 -7.59
CA LEU A 217 26.64 2.08 -7.95
C LEU A 217 26.63 2.35 -9.46
N SER A 218 27.75 2.12 -10.17
CA SER A 218 27.79 2.25 -11.64
C SER A 218 27.04 1.09 -12.31
N VAL A 219 27.18 -0.13 -11.77
CA VAL A 219 26.42 -1.31 -12.21
C VAL A 219 24.91 -1.09 -12.04
N ALA A 220 24.47 -0.55 -10.90
CA ALA A 220 23.07 -0.19 -10.66
C ALA A 220 22.56 0.87 -11.64
N ARG A 221 23.34 1.93 -11.91
CA ARG A 221 23.01 2.97 -12.92
C ARG A 221 22.85 2.37 -14.32
N GLN A 222 23.77 1.50 -14.75
CA GLN A 222 23.70 0.84 -16.06
C GLN A 222 22.42 0.01 -16.19
N HIS A 223 22.19 -0.93 -15.26
CA HIS A 223 21.00 -1.78 -15.33
C HIS A 223 19.69 -0.99 -15.17
N ARG A 224 19.67 0.14 -14.44
CA ARG A 224 18.50 1.05 -14.42
C ARG A 224 18.24 1.66 -15.79
N HIS A 225 19.27 2.18 -16.45
CA HIS A 225 19.16 2.74 -17.80
C HIS A 225 18.63 1.69 -18.79
N ASP A 226 19.25 0.51 -18.84
CA ASP A 226 18.85 -0.58 -19.73
C ASP A 226 17.38 -1.00 -19.52
N ALA A 227 16.93 -1.07 -18.26
CA ALA A 227 15.56 -1.40 -17.89
C ALA A 227 14.55 -0.33 -18.36
N ILE A 228 14.89 0.95 -18.22
CA ILE A 228 14.05 2.07 -18.66
C ILE A 228 13.96 2.09 -20.20
N SER A 229 15.08 1.90 -20.91
CA SER A 229 15.11 1.81 -22.37
C SER A 229 14.23 0.66 -22.89
N TYR A 230 14.36 -0.54 -22.30
CA TYR A 230 13.51 -1.68 -22.67
C TYR A 230 12.02 -1.43 -22.38
N LEU A 231 11.69 -0.80 -21.25
CA LEU A 231 10.32 -0.43 -20.87
C LEU A 231 9.70 0.56 -21.87
N ILE A 232 10.48 1.55 -22.33
CA ILE A 232 10.06 2.52 -23.35
C ILE A 232 9.75 1.81 -24.68
N GLU A 233 10.63 0.91 -25.12
CA GLU A 233 10.53 0.22 -26.41
C GLU A 233 9.42 -0.85 -26.46
N ASN A 234 9.20 -1.61 -25.38
CA ASN A 234 8.46 -2.89 -25.45
C ASN A 234 7.10 -2.90 -24.71
N ARG A 235 6.71 -1.81 -24.01
CA ARG A 235 5.58 -1.83 -23.05
C ARG A 235 4.26 -2.42 -23.52
N ASN A 236 3.87 -2.25 -24.79
CA ASN A 236 2.49 -2.50 -25.23
C ASN A 236 2.30 -3.78 -26.09
N VAL A 237 3.36 -4.52 -26.41
CA VAL A 237 3.37 -5.53 -27.50
C VAL A 237 2.53 -6.78 -27.21
N THR A 238 2.49 -7.27 -25.96
CA THR A 238 1.73 -8.48 -25.57
C THR A 238 1.15 -8.34 -24.16
N ASP A 239 0.28 -9.26 -23.75
CA ASP A 239 -0.28 -9.27 -22.39
C ASP A 239 0.77 -9.63 -21.34
N LYS A 240 1.67 -10.58 -21.64
CA LYS A 240 2.89 -10.83 -20.87
C LYS A 240 3.75 -9.57 -20.79
N GLY A 241 3.98 -8.88 -21.91
CA GLY A 241 4.75 -7.64 -21.98
C GLY A 241 4.16 -6.51 -21.14
N ARG A 242 2.82 -6.34 -21.12
CA ARG A 242 2.16 -5.35 -20.26
C ARG A 242 2.24 -5.70 -18.78
N PHE A 243 2.13 -6.99 -18.41
CA PHE A 243 2.39 -7.42 -17.02
C PHE A 243 3.83 -7.09 -16.59
N GLU A 244 4.81 -7.41 -17.43
CA GLU A 244 6.23 -7.13 -17.17
C GLU A 244 6.53 -5.63 -17.12
N ALA A 245 5.97 -4.83 -18.03
CA ALA A 245 6.12 -3.39 -18.06
C ALA A 245 5.52 -2.71 -16.81
N MET A 246 4.36 -3.20 -16.35
CA MET A 246 3.69 -2.72 -15.15
C MET A 246 4.47 -3.09 -13.88
N LEU A 247 4.83 -4.37 -13.71
CA LEU A 247 5.66 -4.84 -12.60
C LEU A 247 7.04 -4.15 -12.61
N GLY A 248 7.61 -3.91 -13.80
CA GLY A 248 8.87 -3.21 -13.97
C GLY A 248 8.78 -1.73 -13.58
N SER A 249 7.70 -1.05 -13.96
CA SER A 249 7.43 0.33 -13.52
C SER A 249 7.31 0.40 -11.99
N ILE A 250 6.60 -0.56 -11.37
CA ILE A 250 6.45 -0.64 -9.90
C ILE A 250 7.80 -0.83 -9.21
N LEU A 251 8.65 -1.74 -9.70
CA LEU A 251 9.98 -1.98 -9.15
C LEU A 251 10.96 -0.81 -9.39
N LEU A 252 10.94 -0.17 -10.57
CA LEU A 252 11.73 1.05 -10.86
C LEU A 252 11.35 2.21 -9.92
N GLY A 253 10.05 2.36 -9.68
CA GLY A 253 9.48 3.42 -8.87
C GLY A 253 9.79 3.26 -7.39
N ILE A 254 9.39 2.14 -6.78
CA ILE A 254 9.60 1.90 -5.33
C ILE A 254 11.09 1.95 -4.97
N THR A 255 11.97 1.45 -5.85
CA THR A 255 13.42 1.42 -5.60
C THR A 255 14.18 2.66 -6.05
N SER A 256 13.50 3.70 -6.56
CA SER A 256 14.13 5.01 -6.82
C SER A 256 14.65 5.64 -5.52
N ALA A 257 13.86 5.56 -4.45
CA ALA A 257 14.19 6.11 -3.13
C ALA A 257 15.32 5.36 -2.38
N TRP A 258 15.73 4.17 -2.86
CA TRP A 258 16.73 3.31 -2.21
C TRP A 258 18.18 3.82 -2.32
N ARG A 259 18.43 4.79 -3.21
CA ARG A 259 19.76 5.42 -3.43
C ARG A 259 19.70 6.94 -3.38
N ASP A 260 18.65 7.50 -3.93
CA ASP A 260 18.36 8.93 -3.82
C ASP A 260 17.03 9.02 -3.10
N SER A 261 17.09 9.25 -1.79
CA SER A 261 15.90 9.30 -0.94
C SER A 261 14.99 10.50 -1.24
N SER A 262 15.31 11.37 -2.20
CA SER A 262 14.39 12.38 -2.77
C SER A 262 13.73 11.97 -4.08
N ALA A 263 14.16 10.87 -4.72
CA ALA A 263 13.59 10.38 -5.97
C ALA A 263 12.27 9.62 -5.74
N LEU A 264 11.15 10.33 -5.87
CA LEU A 264 9.81 9.83 -5.54
C LEU A 264 9.21 8.87 -6.60
N GLY A 265 9.78 8.80 -7.80
CA GLY A 265 9.38 7.85 -8.85
C GLY A 265 8.02 8.13 -9.49
N ILE A 266 7.67 9.41 -9.66
CA ILE A 266 6.30 9.81 -10.02
C ILE A 266 5.95 9.44 -11.48
N THR A 267 6.92 9.50 -12.40
CA THR A 267 6.72 9.04 -13.78
C THR A 267 6.45 7.53 -13.85
N HIS A 268 7.07 6.75 -12.96
CA HIS A 268 6.88 5.30 -12.88
C HIS A 268 5.48 4.93 -12.39
N ILE A 269 4.93 5.58 -11.35
CA ILE A 269 3.57 5.26 -10.87
C ILE A 269 2.50 5.67 -11.88
N HIS A 270 2.69 6.78 -12.61
CA HIS A 270 1.81 7.16 -13.70
C HIS A 270 1.80 6.12 -14.82
N THR A 271 2.97 5.55 -15.14
CA THR A 271 3.11 4.46 -16.14
C THR A 271 2.45 3.17 -15.66
N ALA A 272 2.70 2.74 -14.42
CA ALA A 272 2.08 1.55 -13.83
C ALA A 272 0.55 1.67 -13.73
N ARG A 273 0.04 2.83 -13.30
CA ARG A 273 -1.40 3.12 -13.18
C ARG A 273 -2.11 3.01 -14.52
N ALA A 274 -1.54 3.56 -15.59
CA ALA A 274 -2.10 3.45 -16.94
C ALA A 274 -2.16 1.99 -17.42
N LEU A 275 -1.06 1.25 -17.28
CA LEU A 275 -0.98 -0.16 -17.67
C LEU A 275 -1.95 -1.05 -16.86
N PHE A 276 -2.12 -0.77 -15.56
CA PHE A 276 -3.07 -1.46 -14.71
C PHE A 276 -4.53 -1.17 -15.14
N GLN A 277 -4.85 0.10 -15.41
CA GLN A 277 -6.18 0.52 -15.89
C GLN A 277 -6.54 -0.12 -17.24
N GLU A 278 -5.59 -0.17 -18.19
CA GLU A 278 -5.76 -0.91 -19.45
C GLU A 278 -5.99 -2.42 -19.23
N SER A 279 -5.37 -3.00 -18.20
CA SER A 279 -5.48 -4.43 -17.91
C SER A 279 -6.83 -4.80 -17.28
N ILE A 280 -7.34 -4.01 -16.32
CA ILE A 280 -8.62 -4.30 -15.65
C ILE A 280 -9.84 -3.98 -16.52
N ALA A 281 -9.69 -3.12 -17.53
CA ALA A 281 -10.78 -2.77 -18.45
C ALA A 281 -11.10 -3.85 -19.51
N ARG A 282 -10.35 -4.96 -19.55
CA ARG A 282 -10.44 -5.96 -20.64
C ARG A 282 -11.33 -7.17 -20.27
N PRO A 283 -12.21 -7.64 -21.17
CA PRO A 283 -13.03 -8.85 -20.96
C PRO A 283 -12.27 -10.17 -20.75
N GLU A 284 -11.03 -10.29 -21.26
CA GLU A 284 -10.14 -11.46 -21.06
C GLU A 284 -9.14 -11.28 -19.88
N ALA A 285 -9.47 -10.46 -18.88
CA ALA A 285 -8.67 -10.36 -17.66
C ALA A 285 -8.49 -11.76 -17.01
N SER A 286 -7.27 -12.07 -16.56
CA SER A 286 -6.93 -13.42 -16.10
C SER A 286 -7.65 -13.78 -14.80
N ASN A 287 -8.50 -14.81 -14.84
CA ASN A 287 -9.29 -15.34 -13.71
C ASN A 287 -8.46 -16.01 -12.59
N ASP A 288 -7.18 -15.65 -12.42
CA ASP A 288 -6.38 -16.08 -11.27
C ASP A 288 -6.51 -15.06 -10.12
N PRO A 289 -7.09 -15.45 -8.96
CA PRO A 289 -7.19 -14.57 -7.80
C PRO A 289 -5.83 -14.23 -7.20
N GLN A 290 -4.81 -15.09 -7.33
CA GLN A 290 -3.49 -14.85 -6.74
C GLN A 290 -2.71 -13.79 -7.53
N SER A 291 -2.75 -13.80 -8.86
CA SER A 291 -2.31 -12.70 -9.74
C SER A 291 -2.95 -11.38 -9.36
N THR A 292 -4.29 -11.39 -9.25
CA THR A 292 -5.07 -10.18 -9.02
C THR A 292 -4.79 -9.62 -7.63
N SER A 293 -4.78 -10.45 -6.58
CA SER A 293 -4.39 -10.04 -5.23
C SER A 293 -2.96 -9.48 -5.19
N PHE A 294 -2.01 -10.11 -5.88
CA PHE A 294 -0.63 -9.61 -5.95
C PHE A 294 -0.57 -8.21 -6.56
N LEU A 295 -1.14 -8.02 -7.76
CA LEU A 295 -1.09 -6.75 -8.49
C LEU A 295 -1.88 -5.62 -7.81
N VAL A 296 -3.12 -5.88 -7.38
CA VAL A 296 -3.95 -4.86 -6.71
C VAL A 296 -3.28 -4.40 -5.42
N GLY A 297 -2.72 -5.32 -4.62
CA GLY A 297 -2.07 -4.96 -3.37
C GLY A 297 -0.77 -4.16 -3.56
N ILE A 298 0.10 -4.53 -4.51
CA ILE A 298 1.33 -3.75 -4.74
C ILE A 298 1.02 -2.35 -5.30
N MET A 299 -0.02 -2.21 -6.14
CA MET A 299 -0.51 -0.90 -6.57
C MET A 299 -1.11 -0.09 -5.42
N ALA A 300 -2.01 -0.68 -4.61
CA ALA A 300 -2.65 -0.01 -3.49
C ALA A 300 -1.64 0.47 -2.43
N TYR A 301 -0.61 -0.33 -2.15
CA TYR A 301 0.49 0.07 -1.27
C TYR A 301 1.24 1.29 -1.82
N TRP A 302 1.67 1.22 -3.08
CA TRP A 302 2.50 2.26 -3.67
C TRP A 302 1.72 3.56 -3.89
N GLU A 303 0.43 3.48 -4.23
CA GLU A 303 -0.50 4.62 -4.22
C GLU A 303 -0.59 5.28 -2.84
N ALA A 304 -0.62 4.50 -1.75
CA ALA A 304 -0.59 5.05 -0.40
C ALA A 304 0.74 5.74 -0.07
N MET A 305 1.88 5.17 -0.49
CA MET A 305 3.19 5.79 -0.30
C MET A 305 3.35 7.09 -1.14
N VAL A 306 2.88 7.10 -2.39
CA VAL A 306 2.92 8.29 -3.25
C VAL A 306 1.96 9.37 -2.75
N ALA A 307 0.76 9.01 -2.28
CA ALA A 307 -0.19 9.96 -1.69
C ALA A 307 0.35 10.67 -0.43
N ILE A 308 1.33 10.08 0.27
CA ILE A 308 2.05 10.71 1.39
C ILE A 308 3.03 11.80 0.91
N VAL A 309 3.60 11.68 -0.30
CA VAL A 309 4.62 12.65 -0.82
C VAL A 309 4.13 13.57 -1.93
N THR A 310 3.07 13.22 -2.66
CA THR A 310 2.58 13.97 -3.83
C THR A 310 1.10 14.27 -3.71
N THR A 311 0.74 15.54 -3.93
CA THR A 311 -0.67 15.96 -4.00
C THR A 311 -1.25 15.54 -5.35
N GLN A 312 -2.14 14.55 -5.34
CA GLN A 312 -2.85 14.05 -6.52
C GLN A 312 -4.35 14.34 -6.48
N SER A 313 -5.07 14.13 -7.59
CA SER A 313 -6.53 14.22 -7.64
C SER A 313 -7.16 13.05 -6.89
N PRO A 314 -8.33 13.19 -6.21
CA PRO A 314 -9.01 12.04 -5.61
C PRO A 314 -9.42 11.01 -6.67
N ARG A 315 -9.65 11.46 -7.91
CA ARG A 315 -10.00 10.60 -9.06
C ARG A 315 -8.87 9.65 -9.46
N SER A 316 -7.62 9.98 -9.11
CA SER A 316 -6.45 9.13 -9.41
C SER A 316 -6.57 7.72 -8.82
N LEU A 317 -7.40 7.53 -7.79
CA LEU A 317 -7.59 6.27 -7.07
C LEU A 317 -8.90 5.52 -7.41
N GLU A 318 -9.77 6.09 -8.24
CA GLU A 318 -11.10 5.51 -8.55
C GLU A 318 -11.01 4.08 -9.10
N TYR A 319 -9.93 3.75 -9.80
CA TYR A 319 -9.66 2.42 -10.36
C TYR A 319 -9.39 1.32 -9.31
N LEU A 320 -9.06 1.67 -8.06
CA LEU A 320 -8.87 0.71 -6.97
C LEU A 320 -10.16 0.45 -6.16
N ILE A 321 -11.09 1.40 -6.16
CA ILE A 321 -12.34 1.32 -5.38
C ILE A 321 -13.20 0.07 -5.65
N PRO A 322 -13.24 -0.53 -6.86
CA PRO A 322 -13.94 -1.80 -7.09
C PRO A 322 -13.42 -2.96 -6.23
N PHE A 323 -12.11 -3.01 -5.95
CA PHE A 323 -11.50 -4.11 -5.20
C PHE A 323 -11.85 -4.04 -3.70
N CYS A 324 -12.10 -2.86 -3.15
CA CYS A 324 -12.61 -2.70 -1.78
C CYS A 324 -13.98 -3.39 -1.55
N LYS A 325 -14.74 -3.66 -2.62
CA LYS A 325 -16.06 -4.29 -2.55
C LYS A 325 -16.05 -5.81 -2.74
N GLN A 326 -14.87 -6.41 -2.93
CA GLN A 326 -14.71 -7.86 -3.11
C GLN A 326 -14.40 -8.61 -1.81
N GLU A 327 -14.12 -7.89 -0.71
CA GLU A 327 -13.92 -8.44 0.63
C GLU A 327 -15.26 -8.86 1.30
N ASN A 328 -15.99 -9.80 0.68
CA ASN A 328 -16.94 -10.63 1.41
C ASN A 328 -16.16 -11.47 2.43
N HIS A 329 -16.64 -11.55 3.69
CA HIS A 329 -15.90 -12.22 4.78
C HIS A 329 -15.66 -13.73 4.55
N ASP A 330 -16.45 -14.37 3.68
CA ASP A 330 -16.31 -15.80 3.32
C ASP A 330 -15.32 -16.06 2.16
N THR A 331 -14.75 -15.02 1.53
CA THR A 331 -13.81 -15.15 0.41
C THR A 331 -12.40 -15.48 0.91
N LEU A 332 -11.70 -16.42 0.25
CA LEU A 332 -10.31 -16.74 0.52
C LEU A 332 -9.38 -15.57 0.16
N VAL A 333 -8.74 -14.98 1.18
CA VAL A 333 -7.74 -13.91 1.05
C VAL A 333 -6.35 -14.51 0.85
N TYR A 334 -5.67 -14.06 -0.20
CA TYR A 334 -4.27 -14.39 -0.49
C TYR A 334 -3.36 -13.30 0.07
N PRO A 335 -2.40 -13.60 0.97
CA PRO A 335 -1.43 -12.62 1.45
C PRO A 335 -0.66 -11.94 0.31
N ASN A 336 -0.60 -10.62 0.36
CA ASN A 336 0.15 -9.77 -0.53
C ASN A 336 1.46 -9.30 0.14
N PRO A 337 2.61 -9.30 -0.55
CA PRO A 337 3.89 -8.83 0.00
C PRO A 337 3.90 -7.45 0.65
N TRP A 338 3.08 -6.51 0.18
CA TRP A 338 3.09 -5.11 0.60
C TRP A 338 1.81 -4.68 1.35
N THR A 339 0.70 -5.40 1.21
CA THR A 339 -0.56 -5.11 1.95
C THR A 339 -0.97 -6.20 2.94
N GLY A 340 -0.14 -7.24 3.12
CA GLY A 340 -0.43 -8.36 4.01
C GLY A 340 -1.74 -9.06 3.63
N ALA A 341 -2.61 -9.29 4.59
CA ALA A 341 -3.93 -9.90 4.37
C ALA A 341 -5.05 -8.87 4.14
N SER A 342 -4.75 -7.62 3.76
CA SER A 342 -5.72 -6.51 3.90
C SER A 342 -5.50 -5.36 2.91
N THR A 343 -5.65 -5.63 1.62
CA THR A 343 -5.48 -4.61 0.57
C THR A 343 -6.42 -3.42 0.72
N THR A 344 -7.67 -3.60 1.17
CA THR A 344 -8.63 -2.50 1.30
C THR A 344 -8.17 -1.39 2.26
N ILE A 345 -7.51 -1.71 3.38
CA ILE A 345 -7.07 -0.66 4.31
C ILE A 345 -5.92 0.19 3.73
N PHE A 346 -5.15 -0.33 2.78
CA PHE A 346 -4.16 0.44 2.03
C PHE A 346 -4.79 1.31 0.94
N ILE A 347 -5.88 0.87 0.30
CA ILE A 347 -6.66 1.72 -0.61
C ILE A 347 -7.27 2.90 0.18
N TYR A 348 -7.81 2.66 1.37
CA TYR A 348 -8.27 3.73 2.26
C TYR A 348 -7.12 4.61 2.76
N ALA A 349 -5.94 4.06 3.02
CA ALA A 349 -4.75 4.86 3.35
C ALA A 349 -4.33 5.78 2.19
N ALA A 350 -4.47 5.35 0.93
CA ALA A 350 -4.25 6.19 -0.24
C ALA A 350 -5.33 7.29 -0.39
N GLU A 351 -6.62 6.97 -0.22
CA GLU A 351 -7.70 7.97 -0.23
C GLU A 351 -7.47 9.04 0.87
N VAL A 352 -7.18 8.60 2.11
CA VAL A 352 -6.95 9.48 3.26
C VAL A 352 -5.68 10.31 3.08
N SER A 353 -4.56 9.73 2.68
CA SER A 353 -3.31 10.49 2.50
C SER A 353 -3.43 11.54 1.39
N THR A 354 -4.13 11.21 0.30
CA THR A 354 -4.45 12.15 -0.79
C THR A 354 -5.28 13.33 -0.26
N LEU A 355 -6.35 13.03 0.49
CA LEU A 355 -7.22 14.06 1.09
C LEU A 355 -6.46 14.91 2.13
N CYS A 356 -5.58 14.29 2.92
CA CYS A 356 -4.76 15.00 3.89
C CYS A 356 -3.79 15.98 3.21
N ARG A 357 -3.08 15.55 2.16
CA ARG A 357 -2.21 16.44 1.37
C ARG A 357 -2.97 17.59 0.73
N GLN A 358 -4.15 17.33 0.20
CA GLN A 358 -5.02 18.40 -0.32
C GLN A 358 -5.37 19.40 0.78
N ASN A 359 -5.78 18.94 1.96
CA ASN A 359 -6.10 19.82 3.09
C ASN A 359 -4.91 20.66 3.58
N ARG A 360 -3.71 20.06 3.67
CA ARG A 360 -2.48 20.81 3.99
C ARG A 360 -2.18 21.87 2.94
N LEU A 361 -2.25 21.51 1.65
CA LEU A 361 -2.02 22.46 0.54
C LEU A 361 -3.06 23.58 0.54
N THR A 362 -4.35 23.29 0.72
CA THR A 362 -5.40 24.31 0.83
C THR A 362 -5.09 25.24 2.01
N LYS A 363 -4.74 24.73 3.21
CA LYS A 363 -4.36 25.55 4.37
C LYS A 363 -3.18 26.49 4.07
N HIS A 364 -2.13 26.02 3.40
CA HIS A 364 -1.02 26.90 2.98
C HIS A 364 -1.43 27.94 1.93
N LEU A 365 -2.29 27.59 0.96
CA LEU A 365 -2.73 28.54 -0.07
C LEU A 365 -3.74 29.57 0.46
N SER A 366 -4.62 29.19 1.40
CA SER A 366 -5.61 30.09 2.01
C SER A 366 -4.98 31.26 2.77
N THR A 367 -3.75 31.14 3.28
CA THR A 367 -3.03 32.29 3.89
C THR A 367 -2.52 33.32 2.87
N SER A 368 -2.63 33.02 1.57
CA SER A 368 -2.18 33.87 0.46
C SER A 368 -3.31 34.28 -0.50
N LEU A 369 -4.53 33.73 -0.34
CA LEU A 369 -5.66 33.95 -1.23
C LEU A 369 -6.70 34.92 -0.64
N ALA A 370 -7.27 35.77 -1.49
CA ALA A 370 -8.18 36.85 -1.09
C ALA A 370 -9.68 36.46 -1.02
N SER A 371 -10.04 35.20 -1.25
CA SER A 371 -11.43 34.72 -1.22
C SER A 371 -11.62 33.66 -0.14
N THR A 372 -12.19 34.07 1.00
CA THR A 372 -12.48 33.19 2.14
C THR A 372 -13.53 32.15 1.79
N GLU A 373 -14.63 32.58 1.14
CA GLU A 373 -15.78 31.73 0.79
C GLU A 373 -15.39 30.52 -0.08
N VAL A 374 -14.52 30.70 -1.07
CA VAL A 374 -14.03 29.59 -1.90
C VAL A 374 -13.20 28.60 -1.07
N CYS A 375 -12.39 29.09 -0.13
CA CYS A 375 -11.61 28.24 0.77
C CYS A 375 -12.52 27.47 1.75
N GLU A 376 -13.51 28.13 2.34
CA GLU A 376 -14.49 27.53 3.25
C GLU A 376 -15.29 26.40 2.57
N ASN A 377 -15.76 26.63 1.33
CA ASN A 377 -16.43 25.60 0.54
C ASN A 377 -15.53 24.37 0.28
N ILE A 378 -14.26 24.58 -0.09
CA ILE A 378 -13.28 23.50 -0.27
C ILE A 378 -13.04 22.74 1.04
N PHE A 379 -12.90 23.44 2.17
CA PHE A 379 -12.74 22.78 3.47
C PHE A 379 -13.98 21.99 3.90
N HIS A 380 -15.18 22.48 3.57
CA HIS A 380 -16.43 21.75 3.84
C HIS A 380 -16.54 20.46 3.01
N GLU A 381 -16.21 20.51 1.71
CA GLU A 381 -16.15 19.31 0.85
C GLU A 381 -15.13 18.30 1.39
N GLN A 382 -13.92 18.76 1.73
CA GLN A 382 -12.87 17.92 2.30
C GLN A 382 -13.29 17.27 3.63
N LEU A 383 -13.94 18.03 4.53
CA LEU A 383 -14.42 17.51 5.82
C LEU A 383 -15.58 16.50 5.65
N THR A 384 -16.43 16.69 4.62
CA THR A 384 -17.50 15.74 4.28
C THR A 384 -16.90 14.43 3.81
N LYS A 385 -15.95 14.47 2.85
CA LYS A 385 -15.24 13.27 2.38
C LYS A 385 -14.38 12.62 3.48
N ALA A 386 -13.84 13.40 4.42
CA ALA A 386 -13.12 12.86 5.57
C ALA A 386 -14.03 12.00 6.47
N GLY A 387 -15.27 12.43 6.71
CA GLY A 387 -16.27 11.65 7.46
C GLY A 387 -16.75 10.39 6.72
N GLU A 388 -16.86 10.44 5.39
CA GLU A 388 -17.12 9.22 4.59
C GLU A 388 -15.98 8.20 4.70
N LEU A 389 -14.73 8.65 4.68
CA LEU A 389 -13.54 7.80 4.83
C LEU A 389 -13.42 7.25 6.25
N GLU A 390 -13.68 8.07 7.26
CA GLU A 390 -13.78 7.62 8.65
C GLU A 390 -14.82 6.50 8.80
N ALA A 391 -16.04 6.69 8.28
CA ALA A 391 -17.09 5.69 8.35
C ALA A 391 -16.68 4.35 7.72
N LYS A 392 -16.02 4.37 6.55
CA LYS A 392 -15.46 3.15 5.91
C LYS A 392 -14.42 2.48 6.81
N VAL A 393 -13.49 3.24 7.39
CA VAL A 393 -12.36 2.71 8.20
C VAL A 393 -12.81 2.21 9.58
N LEU A 394 -13.86 2.81 10.15
CA LEU A 394 -14.52 2.33 11.37
C LEU A 394 -15.31 1.04 11.11
N GLN A 395 -16.02 0.93 9.98
CA GLN A 395 -16.75 -0.30 9.59
C GLN A 395 -15.81 -1.44 9.17
N TYR A 396 -14.66 -1.13 8.57
CA TYR A 396 -13.66 -2.11 8.16
C TYR A 396 -13.17 -2.96 9.34
N SER A 397 -12.98 -4.26 9.11
CA SER A 397 -12.38 -5.20 10.07
C SER A 397 -11.37 -6.12 9.37
N PRO A 398 -10.23 -6.47 10.01
CA PRO A 398 -9.28 -7.43 9.46
C PRO A 398 -9.94 -8.78 9.16
N PRO A 399 -9.63 -9.46 8.04
CA PRO A 399 -10.20 -10.76 7.72
C PRO A 399 -9.94 -11.81 8.81
N VAL A 400 -10.90 -12.72 9.00
CA VAL A 400 -10.79 -13.80 9.98
C VAL A 400 -9.71 -14.80 9.60
N SER A 401 -9.02 -15.37 10.59
CA SER A 401 -7.79 -16.14 10.36
C SER A 401 -8.00 -17.37 9.47
N GLY A 402 -9.19 -17.97 9.51
CA GLY A 402 -9.56 -19.12 8.66
C GLY A 402 -9.81 -18.78 7.19
N CYS A 403 -10.02 -17.51 6.85
CA CYS A 403 -10.19 -17.06 5.46
C CYS A 403 -8.88 -16.48 4.88
N ILE A 404 -7.78 -16.43 5.64
CA ILE A 404 -6.47 -16.00 5.14
C ILE A 404 -5.66 -17.25 4.80
N LYS A 405 -5.25 -17.39 3.54
CA LYS A 405 -4.31 -18.44 3.10
C LYS A 405 -2.99 -18.28 3.85
N ASP A 406 -2.49 -19.37 4.45
CA ASP A 406 -1.20 -19.34 5.16
C ASP A 406 -0.06 -18.92 4.18
N PRO A 407 0.79 -17.93 4.53
CA PRO A 407 1.92 -17.54 3.70
C PRO A 407 3.08 -18.55 3.68
N ASP A 408 3.07 -19.65 4.44
CA ASP A 408 4.17 -20.62 4.57
C ASP A 408 5.48 -20.00 5.11
N ASP A 409 5.37 -18.94 5.90
CA ASP A 409 6.51 -18.26 6.53
C ASP A 409 6.47 -18.43 8.05
N ARG A 410 7.42 -19.21 8.59
CA ARG A 410 7.58 -19.45 10.03
C ARG A 410 7.80 -18.19 10.87
N PHE A 411 8.23 -17.09 10.27
CA PHE A 411 8.40 -15.81 10.95
C PHE A 411 7.18 -14.89 10.80
N THR A 412 6.30 -15.16 9.84
CA THR A 412 5.15 -14.32 9.49
C THR A 412 3.85 -15.14 9.44
N PRO A 413 3.42 -15.76 10.56
CA PRO A 413 2.11 -16.40 10.65
C PRO A 413 0.96 -15.42 10.38
N VAL A 414 -0.20 -15.97 10.01
CA VAL A 414 -1.44 -15.21 9.72
C VAL A 414 -1.80 -14.16 10.77
N SER A 415 -1.55 -14.44 12.06
CA SER A 415 -1.79 -13.50 13.16
C SER A 415 -0.96 -12.20 13.06
N HIS A 416 0.26 -12.25 12.50
CA HIS A 416 1.06 -11.05 12.24
C HIS A 416 0.46 -10.21 11.11
N LEU A 417 -0.13 -10.86 10.08
CA LEU A 417 -0.82 -10.16 8.99
C LEU A 417 -2.11 -9.48 9.46
N GLN A 418 -2.86 -10.11 10.37
CA GLN A 418 -4.02 -9.50 11.02
C GLN A 418 -3.63 -8.34 11.95
N CYS A 419 -2.49 -8.46 12.66
CA CYS A 419 -1.93 -7.37 13.46
C CYS A 419 -1.55 -6.17 12.57
N LEU A 420 -0.87 -6.41 11.43
CA LEU A 420 -0.53 -5.38 10.44
C LEU A 420 -1.77 -4.64 9.94
N ALA A 421 -2.85 -5.35 9.62
CA ALA A 421 -4.11 -4.77 9.18
C ALA A 421 -4.71 -3.80 10.23
N GLN A 422 -4.67 -4.18 11.51
CA GLN A 422 -5.17 -3.35 12.61
C GLN A 422 -4.23 -2.17 12.93
N ILE A 423 -2.92 -2.34 12.78
CA ILE A 423 -1.91 -1.27 12.84
C ILE A 423 -2.20 -0.21 11.76
N TYR A 424 -2.42 -0.62 10.52
CA TYR A 424 -2.75 0.32 9.44
C TYR A 424 -4.12 0.96 9.63
N ARG A 425 -5.15 0.22 10.08
CA ARG A 425 -6.48 0.77 10.39
C ARG A 425 -6.41 1.90 11.41
N PHE A 426 -5.69 1.71 12.53
CA PHE A 426 -5.48 2.78 13.50
C PHE A 426 -4.61 3.92 12.95
N SER A 427 -3.60 3.62 12.12
CA SER A 427 -2.76 4.66 11.49
C SER A 427 -3.57 5.57 10.57
N VAL A 428 -4.50 5.02 9.79
CA VAL A 428 -5.41 5.79 8.92
C VAL A 428 -6.35 6.70 9.74
N LEU A 429 -6.86 6.22 10.88
CA LEU A 429 -7.67 7.04 11.79
C LEU A 429 -6.86 8.17 12.44
N VAL A 430 -5.64 7.90 12.94
CA VAL A 430 -4.75 8.95 13.48
C VAL A 430 -4.43 9.99 12.42
N GLN A 431 -4.19 9.58 11.17
CA GLN A 431 -3.92 10.49 10.05
C GLN A 431 -5.13 11.38 9.70
N LEU A 432 -6.36 10.84 9.77
CA LEU A 432 -7.59 11.62 9.66
C LEU A 432 -7.70 12.63 10.80
N TYR A 433 -7.61 12.20 12.05
CA TYR A 433 -7.84 13.06 13.22
C TYR A 433 -6.79 14.15 13.44
N LEU A 434 -5.52 13.91 13.06
CA LEU A 434 -4.49 14.95 13.02
C LEU A 434 -4.77 16.04 11.96
N THR A 435 -5.58 15.73 10.94
CA THR A 435 -5.88 16.65 9.82
C THR A 435 -7.24 17.34 9.97
N PHE A 436 -8.23 16.58 10.43
CA PHE A 436 -9.65 16.93 10.56
C PHE A 436 -10.14 16.63 12.00
N PRO A 437 -9.68 17.40 13.02
CA PRO A 437 -10.06 17.15 14.42
C PRO A 437 -11.57 17.30 14.67
N ASP A 438 -12.28 18.02 13.81
CA ASP A 438 -13.73 18.25 13.89
C ASP A 438 -14.57 16.97 13.71
N LEU A 439 -13.97 15.87 13.21
CA LEU A 439 -14.61 14.55 13.18
C LEU A 439 -14.92 14.05 14.60
N LEU A 440 -13.92 14.08 15.49
CA LEU A 440 -14.07 13.68 16.89
C LEU A 440 -14.96 14.64 17.70
N GLN A 441 -15.09 15.90 17.28
CA GLN A 441 -16.05 16.84 17.88
C GLN A 441 -17.50 16.41 17.61
N LYS A 442 -17.79 15.94 16.38
CA LYS A 442 -19.14 15.50 15.97
C LYS A 442 -19.57 14.25 16.72
N SER A 443 -18.69 13.24 16.88
CA SER A 443 -18.99 12.04 17.69
C SER A 443 -19.31 12.41 19.14
N ASN A 444 -18.48 13.26 19.76
CA ASN A 444 -18.64 13.66 21.15
C ASN A 444 -19.92 14.49 21.36
N THR A 445 -20.22 15.43 20.46
CA THR A 445 -21.46 16.22 20.51
C THR A 445 -22.71 15.33 20.40
N THR A 446 -22.67 14.29 19.56
CA THR A 446 -23.79 13.35 19.42
C THR A 446 -24.05 12.58 20.72
N MET A 447 -22.97 12.13 21.39
CA MET A 447 -23.04 11.42 22.68
C MET A 447 -23.42 12.34 23.86
N SER A 448 -23.00 13.61 23.83
CA SER A 448 -23.19 14.57 24.92
C SER A 448 -24.59 15.22 24.98
N THR A 449 -25.54 14.79 24.14
CA THR A 449 -26.91 15.34 24.10
C THR A 449 -27.76 15.08 25.36
N LEU A 450 -27.19 14.43 26.38
CA LEU A 450 -27.85 14.12 27.66
C LEU A 450 -27.36 14.95 28.86
N ASP A 451 -26.19 15.61 28.77
CA ASP A 451 -25.62 16.42 29.85
C ASP A 451 -25.18 17.80 29.33
N THR A 452 -25.54 18.86 30.07
CA THR A 452 -25.37 20.27 29.66
C THR A 452 -24.22 20.95 30.42
N ASP A 453 -23.60 21.96 29.79
CA ASP A 453 -22.67 22.93 30.38
C ASP A 453 -21.32 22.43 30.95
N LEU A 454 -20.42 21.96 30.06
CA LEU A 454 -18.96 22.03 30.27
C LEU A 454 -18.21 22.55 29.04
N SER A 455 -17.04 23.14 29.26
CA SER A 455 -16.38 24.07 28.32
C SER A 455 -15.59 23.42 27.18
N ASN A 456 -15.48 24.16 26.05
CA ASN A 456 -14.72 23.77 24.84
C ASN A 456 -13.28 23.32 25.11
N GLU A 457 -12.60 23.90 26.12
CA GLU A 457 -11.24 23.53 26.51
C GLU A 457 -11.15 22.06 27.00
N THR A 458 -12.18 21.62 27.73
CA THR A 458 -12.30 20.22 28.20
C THR A 458 -12.49 19.28 27.01
N SER A 459 -13.31 19.69 26.04
CA SER A 459 -13.57 18.92 24.82
C SER A 459 -12.33 18.78 23.94
N GLN A 460 -11.57 19.86 23.70
CA GLN A 460 -10.35 19.77 22.89
C GLN A 460 -9.27 18.92 23.56
N ARG A 461 -9.15 18.99 24.89
CA ARG A 461 -8.19 18.18 25.66
C ARG A 461 -8.44 16.68 25.46
N SER A 462 -9.70 16.23 25.49
CA SER A 462 -10.02 14.82 25.24
C SER A 462 -9.73 14.38 23.81
N LEU A 463 -9.86 15.26 22.79
CA LEU A 463 -9.47 14.90 21.41
C LEU A 463 -7.97 14.60 21.32
N ASN A 464 -7.14 15.43 21.96
CA ASN A 464 -5.70 15.25 21.99
C ASN A 464 -5.34 13.95 22.75
N GLU A 465 -6.00 13.68 23.88
CA GLU A 465 -5.84 12.43 24.65
C GLU A 465 -6.27 11.17 23.85
N ILE A 466 -7.33 11.24 23.04
CA ILE A 466 -7.77 10.17 22.12
C ILE A 466 -6.72 9.90 21.03
N ILE A 467 -6.18 10.95 20.40
CA ILE A 467 -5.16 10.83 19.35
C ILE A 467 -3.87 10.17 19.90
N VAL A 468 -3.44 10.57 21.10
CA VAL A 468 -2.31 9.92 21.79
C VAL A 468 -2.65 8.47 22.16
N GLY A 469 -3.85 8.19 22.66
CA GLY A 469 -4.30 6.83 22.97
C GLY A 469 -4.29 5.89 21.76
N LEU A 470 -4.74 6.35 20.59
CA LEU A 470 -4.66 5.60 19.33
C LEU A 470 -3.20 5.36 18.91
N ALA A 471 -2.33 6.36 19.03
CA ALA A 471 -0.90 6.20 18.76
C ALA A 471 -0.23 5.18 19.69
N VAL A 472 -0.54 5.21 20.98
CA VAL A 472 -0.08 4.21 21.96
C VAL A 472 -0.59 2.82 21.61
N ASN A 473 -1.83 2.67 21.13
CA ASN A 473 -2.36 1.39 20.69
C ASN A 473 -1.67 0.85 19.41
N ILE A 474 -1.30 1.71 18.46
CA ILE A 474 -0.44 1.32 17.32
C ILE A 474 0.91 0.78 17.83
N LEU A 475 1.55 1.47 18.78
CA LEU A 475 2.86 1.10 19.29
C LEU A 475 2.81 -0.15 20.20
N ASN A 476 1.72 -0.40 20.91
CA ASN A 476 1.43 -1.66 21.59
C ASN A 476 1.35 -2.84 20.60
N LEU A 477 0.61 -2.68 19.49
CA LEU A 477 0.51 -3.70 18.44
C LEU A 477 1.85 -3.96 17.73
N ILE A 478 2.63 -2.92 17.46
CA ILE A 478 4.00 -3.05 16.94
C ILE A 478 4.93 -3.76 17.94
N SER A 479 4.68 -3.62 19.24
CA SER A 479 5.47 -4.25 20.31
C SER A 479 5.09 -5.70 20.59
N SER A 480 3.87 -6.12 20.25
CA SER A 480 3.43 -7.52 20.43
C SER A 480 3.99 -8.46 19.37
N VAL A 481 4.47 -7.93 18.23
CA VAL A 481 5.03 -8.70 17.12
C VAL A 481 6.56 -8.86 17.27
N PRO A 482 7.11 -10.09 17.17
CA PRO A 482 8.56 -10.33 17.24
C PRO A 482 9.35 -9.60 16.16
N GLU A 483 10.56 -9.14 16.49
CA GLU A 483 11.45 -8.42 15.56
C GLU A 483 12.01 -9.30 14.42
N SER A 484 11.80 -10.61 14.49
CA SER A 484 12.02 -11.56 13.40
C SER A 484 10.93 -11.55 12.33
N SER A 485 9.73 -11.02 12.62
CA SER A 485 8.59 -11.00 11.71
C SER A 485 8.85 -10.17 10.46
N GLY A 486 8.42 -10.64 9.29
CA GLY A 486 8.60 -9.94 8.03
C GLY A 486 7.78 -8.64 7.95
N ILE A 487 6.65 -8.52 8.67
CA ILE A 487 5.78 -7.31 8.60
C ILE A 487 6.50 -6.01 8.95
N LYS A 488 7.66 -6.08 9.65
CA LYS A 488 8.45 -4.92 10.06
C LYS A 488 8.84 -3.99 8.92
N VAL A 489 9.00 -4.52 7.70
CA VAL A 489 9.33 -3.72 6.51
C VAL A 489 8.24 -2.70 6.18
N LEU A 490 6.98 -3.00 6.55
CA LEU A 490 5.82 -2.14 6.33
C LEU A 490 5.50 -1.24 7.54
N LEU A 491 6.38 -1.13 8.54
CA LEU A 491 6.10 -0.36 9.77
C LEU A 491 6.64 1.08 9.75
N THR A 492 7.40 1.50 8.75
CA THR A 492 7.96 2.87 8.67
C THR A 492 6.87 3.94 8.74
N VAL A 493 5.84 3.86 7.90
CA VAL A 493 4.72 4.83 7.90
C VAL A 493 3.89 4.78 9.20
N PRO A 494 3.45 3.61 9.71
CA PRO A 494 2.84 3.53 11.04
C PRO A 494 3.68 4.14 12.17
N LEU A 495 5.01 3.97 12.15
CA LEU A 495 5.93 4.58 13.12
C LEU A 495 6.03 6.11 12.98
N ILE A 496 6.00 6.65 11.76
CA ILE A 496 5.91 8.10 11.53
C ILE A 496 4.57 8.63 12.06
N ILE A 497 3.45 8.02 11.68
CA ILE A 497 2.10 8.51 12.04
C ILE A 497 1.91 8.46 13.55
N ALA A 498 2.10 7.29 14.19
CA ALA A 498 1.98 7.15 15.63
C ALA A 498 3.03 7.98 16.38
N GLY A 499 4.28 8.00 15.91
CA GLY A 499 5.34 8.82 16.50
C GLY A 499 5.02 10.32 16.47
N SER A 500 4.44 10.82 15.38
CA SER A 500 4.09 12.23 15.23
C SER A 500 2.99 12.69 16.18
N ALA A 501 2.08 11.79 16.55
CA ALA A 501 1.04 12.03 17.55
C ALA A 501 1.55 12.07 19.00
N LEU A 502 2.80 11.64 19.28
CA LEU A 502 3.42 11.72 20.61
C LEU A 502 3.89 13.15 20.93
N GLN A 503 2.94 14.08 21.10
CA GLN A 503 3.18 15.48 21.48
C GLN A 503 2.64 15.72 22.89
N LYS A 504 3.41 16.44 23.72
CA LYS A 504 3.04 16.74 25.11
C LYS A 504 1.77 17.57 25.14
N VAL A 505 0.71 17.07 25.78
CA VAL A 505 -0.54 17.81 26.00
C VAL A 505 -0.42 18.60 27.30
N GLU A 506 -0.88 19.85 27.34
CA GLU A 506 -0.78 20.69 28.54
C GLU A 506 -1.47 20.06 29.77
N ASN A 507 -0.69 19.85 30.84
CA ASN A 507 -1.12 19.18 32.05
C ASN A 507 -1.39 20.17 33.20
N HIS A 508 -2.62 20.67 33.27
CA HIS A 508 -3.15 21.19 34.53
C HIS A 508 -3.29 20.02 35.53
N ASN A 509 -2.33 19.96 36.47
CA ASN A 509 -2.09 18.86 37.41
C ASN A 509 -3.12 18.76 38.57
N GLN A 510 -4.41 18.99 38.33
CA GLN A 510 -5.41 19.11 39.41
C GLN A 510 -6.31 17.87 39.61
N ASP A 511 -6.58 17.07 38.58
CA ASP A 511 -7.66 16.06 38.65
C ASP A 511 -7.22 14.64 39.05
N ILE A 512 -5.93 14.28 38.91
CA ILE A 512 -5.44 12.91 39.19
C ILE A 512 -5.74 12.47 40.64
N GLY A 513 -5.84 13.41 41.57
CA GLY A 513 -6.19 13.14 42.98
C GLY A 513 -7.68 13.13 43.31
N ASN A 514 -8.57 13.59 42.41
CA ASN A 514 -9.98 13.90 42.71
C ASN A 514 -11.00 13.09 41.89
N LEU A 515 -10.56 12.08 41.12
CA LEU A 515 -11.47 11.19 40.39
C LEU A 515 -12.30 10.31 41.33
N HIS A 516 -13.50 10.80 41.67
CA HIS A 516 -14.52 10.02 42.38
C HIS A 516 -15.06 8.94 41.42
N LEU A 517 -14.40 7.78 41.40
CA LEU A 517 -14.62 6.68 40.45
C LEU A 517 -16.00 6.00 40.62
N THR A 518 -17.04 6.57 40.01
CA THR A 518 -18.43 6.10 40.08
C THR A 518 -19.06 5.75 38.72
N ASN A 519 -18.37 6.03 37.61
CA ASN A 519 -18.86 5.84 36.24
C ASN A 519 -17.74 5.28 35.33
N PRO A 520 -17.96 4.23 34.51
CA PRO A 520 -16.94 3.69 33.60
C PRO A 520 -16.31 4.71 32.64
N PHE A 521 -17.02 5.74 32.19
CA PHE A 521 -16.44 6.81 31.35
C PHE A 521 -15.29 7.56 32.04
N SER A 522 -15.27 7.59 33.39
CA SER A 522 -14.16 8.16 34.18
C SER A 522 -12.88 7.33 34.09
N ILE A 523 -12.99 6.02 33.86
CA ILE A 523 -11.85 5.10 33.76
C ILE A 523 -11.18 5.24 32.38
N GLU A 524 -11.97 5.31 31.30
CA GLU A 524 -11.44 5.55 29.95
C GLU A 524 -10.66 6.87 29.88
N LYS A 525 -11.24 7.97 30.39
CA LYS A 525 -10.55 9.26 30.47
C LYS A 525 -9.26 9.18 31.29
N ALA A 526 -9.25 8.46 32.41
CA ALA A 526 -8.05 8.28 33.21
C ALA A 526 -6.94 7.50 32.46
N ILE A 527 -7.29 6.47 31.68
CA ILE A 527 -6.35 5.70 30.86
C ILE A 527 -5.73 6.58 29.76
N LEU A 528 -6.56 7.34 29.02
CA LEU A 528 -6.10 8.24 27.96
C LEU A 528 -5.21 9.38 28.51
N SER A 529 -5.53 9.90 29.69
CA SER A 529 -4.71 10.90 30.38
C SER A 529 -3.36 10.33 30.86
N VAL A 530 -3.33 9.09 31.37
CA VAL A 530 -2.06 8.39 31.69
C VAL A 530 -1.20 8.19 30.45
N HIS A 531 -1.78 7.79 29.31
CA HIS A 531 -1.05 7.69 28.03
C HIS A 531 -0.50 9.04 27.55
N SER A 532 -1.17 10.14 27.88
CA SER A 532 -0.80 11.52 27.52
C SER A 532 0.16 12.20 28.51
N SER A 533 0.62 11.48 29.53
CA SER A 533 1.61 12.00 30.49
C SER A 533 3.02 12.09 29.87
N ASP A 534 3.79 13.12 30.25
CA ASP A 534 5.18 13.34 29.77
C ASP A 534 6.08 12.11 29.87
N PHE A 535 5.95 11.32 30.94
CA PHE A 535 6.71 10.08 31.12
C PHE A 535 6.37 9.04 30.05
N MET A 536 5.08 8.79 29.82
CA MET A 536 4.63 7.83 28.81
C MET A 536 4.97 8.32 27.39
N ILE A 537 4.81 9.61 27.11
CA ILE A 537 5.19 10.22 25.83
C ILE A 537 6.69 10.03 25.57
N LEU A 538 7.56 10.33 26.55
CA LEU A 538 9.01 10.12 26.41
C LEU A 538 9.39 8.63 26.25
N HIS A 539 8.70 7.72 26.96
CA HIS A 539 8.87 6.27 26.79
C HIS A 539 8.53 5.83 25.36
N TRP A 540 7.36 6.21 24.84
CA TRP A 540 6.94 5.84 23.49
C TRP A 540 7.80 6.49 22.40
N ARG A 541 8.24 7.75 22.58
CA ARG A 541 9.22 8.38 21.67
C ARG A 541 10.54 7.60 21.64
N SER A 542 11.00 7.09 22.79
CA SER A 542 12.19 6.23 22.87
C SER A 542 12.02 4.91 22.11
N LEU A 543 10.86 4.26 22.26
CA LEU A 543 10.56 3.04 21.51
C LEU A 543 10.53 3.28 19.99
N VAL A 544 9.90 4.37 19.53
CA VAL A 544 9.84 4.70 18.09
C VAL A 544 11.24 4.89 17.51
N ARG A 545 12.14 5.60 18.22
CA ARG A 545 13.56 5.71 17.86
C ARG A 545 14.22 4.33 17.75
N GLN A 546 14.02 3.46 18.73
CA GLN A 546 14.57 2.10 18.72
C GLN A 546 14.06 1.29 17.53
N LYS A 547 12.75 1.28 17.26
CA LYS A 547 12.15 0.50 16.17
C LYS A 547 12.57 1.01 14.79
N LEU A 548 12.63 2.31 14.57
CA LEU A 548 13.17 2.88 13.31
C LEU A 548 14.67 2.56 13.14
N LYS A 549 15.46 2.61 14.22
CA LYS A 549 16.88 2.22 14.17
C LYS A 549 17.06 0.74 13.81
N VAL A 550 16.35 -0.17 14.47
CA VAL A 550 16.40 -1.62 14.19
C VAL A 550 15.94 -1.92 12.76
N LEU A 551 14.91 -1.20 12.28
CA LEU A 551 14.45 -1.32 10.90
C LEU A 551 15.51 -0.85 9.90
N HIS A 552 16.16 0.29 10.14
CA HIS A 552 17.27 0.78 9.31
C HIS A 552 18.48 -0.17 9.32
N GLU A 553 18.87 -0.74 10.46
CA GLU A 553 19.96 -1.73 10.54
C GLU A 553 19.67 -3.01 9.75
N PHE A 554 18.38 -3.36 9.59
CA PHE A 554 17.88 -4.48 8.81
C PHE A 554 17.79 -4.17 7.30
N VAL A 555 17.13 -3.09 6.87
CA VAL A 555 16.91 -2.79 5.44
C VAL A 555 18.06 -2.03 4.78
N ARG A 556 18.76 -1.16 5.54
CA ARG A 556 19.89 -0.34 5.10
C ARG A 556 19.58 0.55 3.88
N LEU A 557 18.48 1.29 3.98
CA LEU A 557 18.00 2.23 2.95
C LEU A 557 17.75 3.61 3.56
N ASP A 558 18.15 4.66 2.82
CA ASP A 558 18.07 6.07 3.22
C ASP A 558 16.68 6.64 3.62
N PRO A 559 15.52 6.11 3.16
CA PRO A 559 14.22 6.62 3.62
C PRO A 559 13.97 6.44 5.13
N VAL A 560 14.52 5.40 5.76
CA VAL A 560 14.28 5.13 7.20
C VAL A 560 14.97 6.16 8.11
N PRO A 561 16.21 6.61 7.84
CA PRO A 561 16.78 7.81 8.47
C PRO A 561 15.94 9.08 8.33
N ARG A 562 15.34 9.35 7.14
CA ARG A 562 14.44 10.52 6.96
C ARG A 562 13.19 10.43 7.85
N ALA A 563 12.62 9.23 8.01
CA ALA A 563 11.47 9.01 8.90
C ALA A 563 11.76 9.44 10.35
N LEU A 564 12.98 9.15 10.84
CA LEU A 564 13.42 9.59 12.16
C LEU A 564 13.65 11.11 12.22
N GLN A 565 14.24 11.72 11.17
CA GLN A 565 14.47 13.17 11.11
C GLN A 565 13.16 13.98 11.18
N ILE A 566 12.11 13.53 10.46
CA ILE A 566 10.75 14.12 10.53
C ILE A 566 10.23 14.10 11.97
N LEU A 567 10.37 12.96 12.67
CA LEU A 567 9.89 12.80 14.04
C LEU A 567 10.64 13.67 15.05
N GLU A 568 11.97 13.72 14.98
CA GLU A 568 12.76 14.60 15.86
C GLU A 568 12.38 16.08 15.66
N ALA A 569 12.16 16.51 14.41
CA ALA A 569 11.71 17.86 14.10
C ALA A 569 10.27 18.12 14.61
N VAL A 570 9.33 17.20 14.43
CA VAL A 570 7.97 17.28 15.00
C VAL A 570 8.02 17.41 16.52
N TRP A 571 8.78 16.56 17.20
CA TRP A 571 8.91 16.56 18.66
C TRP A 571 9.58 17.83 19.20
N LEU A 572 10.64 18.30 18.53
CA LEU A 572 11.32 19.56 18.89
C LEU A 572 10.37 20.76 18.76
N ARG A 573 9.69 20.88 17.62
CA ARG A 573 8.72 21.95 17.36
C ARG A 573 7.57 21.91 18.38
N ALA A 574 7.01 20.74 18.67
CA ALA A 574 5.92 20.58 19.63
C ALA A 574 6.33 20.95 21.07
N ASP A 575 7.48 20.45 21.54
CA ASP A 575 7.97 20.74 22.89
C ASP A 575 8.36 22.23 23.06
N LEU A 576 8.85 22.89 22.01
CA LEU A 576 9.08 24.35 21.98
C LEU A 576 7.76 25.13 22.01
N CYS A 577 6.73 24.68 21.29
CA CYS A 577 5.40 25.30 21.31
C CYS A 577 4.76 25.26 22.70
N VAL A 578 4.94 24.19 23.47
CA VAL A 578 4.52 24.14 24.89
C VAL A 578 5.37 25.08 25.75
N SER A 579 6.70 25.08 25.57
CA SER A 579 7.63 25.83 26.42
C SER A 579 7.51 27.36 26.31
N ASN A 580 7.06 27.88 25.16
CA ASN A 580 7.01 29.33 24.87
C ASN A 580 5.64 29.98 25.12
N ARG A 581 4.66 29.25 25.68
CA ARG A 581 3.29 29.75 25.86
C ARG A 581 3.12 30.59 27.13
N THR A 582 2.41 31.71 26.98
CA THR A 582 2.09 32.66 28.06
C THR A 582 0.59 32.92 28.23
N ASN A 583 -0.26 32.41 27.33
CA ASN A 583 -1.71 32.59 27.32
C ASN A 583 -2.42 31.35 26.74
N THR A 584 -3.71 31.19 27.06
CA THR A 584 -4.56 30.01 26.84
C THR A 584 -5.04 29.81 25.38
N SER A 585 -4.14 29.88 24.40
CA SER A 585 -4.50 29.53 23.02
C SER A 585 -4.54 28.02 22.81
N THR A 586 -5.50 27.53 22.03
CA THR A 586 -5.70 26.09 21.76
C THR A 586 -4.41 25.40 21.31
N GLN A 587 -4.07 24.24 21.87
CA GLN A 587 -2.88 23.49 21.43
C GLN A 587 -3.18 22.70 20.14
N VAL A 588 -2.60 23.17 19.03
CA VAL A 588 -2.65 22.50 17.73
C VAL A 588 -1.44 21.57 17.60
N PHE A 589 -1.65 20.33 17.17
CA PHE A 589 -0.57 19.39 16.87
C PHE A 589 0.30 19.91 15.71
N ILE A 590 1.63 19.78 15.84
CA ILE A 590 2.55 19.96 14.73
C ILE A 590 2.33 18.81 13.74
N HIS A 591 1.88 19.10 12.52
CA HIS A 591 1.52 18.08 11.54
C HIS A 591 2.75 17.63 10.75
N TRP A 592 3.01 16.32 10.72
CA TRP A 592 4.27 15.79 10.19
C TRP A 592 4.43 15.96 8.66
N LEU A 593 3.33 16.06 7.90
CA LEU A 593 3.42 16.36 6.46
C LEU A 593 3.96 17.79 6.20
N ASP A 594 3.66 18.74 7.09
CA ASP A 594 4.19 20.11 6.99
C ASP A 594 5.70 20.10 7.26
N VAL A 595 6.11 19.47 8.37
CA VAL A 595 7.53 19.34 8.76
C VAL A 595 8.33 18.63 7.66
N MET A 596 7.80 17.56 7.09
CA MET A 596 8.45 16.86 5.97
C MET A 596 8.66 17.76 4.75
N ASN A 597 7.66 18.57 4.39
CA ASN A 597 7.70 19.48 3.24
C ASN A 597 8.61 20.70 3.47
N GLU A 598 8.63 21.24 4.70
CA GLU A 598 9.48 22.37 5.07
C GLU A 598 10.97 21.99 5.18
N GLU A 599 11.27 20.84 5.79
CA GLU A 599 12.63 20.32 5.96
C GLU A 599 13.14 19.56 4.71
N ARG A 600 12.30 19.41 3.66
CA ARG A 600 12.58 18.70 2.39
C ARG A 600 12.92 17.21 2.54
N LEU A 601 12.21 16.55 3.45
CA LEU A 601 12.41 15.17 3.85
C LEU A 601 11.49 14.19 3.13
N GLU A 602 10.78 14.60 2.07
CA GLU A 602 9.94 13.69 1.27
C GLU A 602 10.72 12.47 0.80
N SER A 603 10.10 11.30 0.91
CA SER A 603 10.68 10.02 0.51
C SER A 603 9.60 8.95 0.35
N ILE A 604 9.90 7.88 -0.39
CA ILE A 604 9.04 6.69 -0.37
C ILE A 604 9.42 5.88 0.87
N PHE A 605 8.58 5.95 1.91
CA PHE A 605 8.79 5.32 3.22
C PHE A 605 8.34 3.85 3.25
N GLY A 606 8.71 3.08 2.23
CA GLY A 606 8.31 1.68 2.02
C GLY A 606 9.36 0.84 1.31
#